data_AF-A0A6L5G8X1-F1
#
_entry.id   AF-A0A6L5G8X1-F1
#
_cell.length_a   1.000
_cell.length_b   1.000
_cell.length_c   1.000
_cell.angle_alpha   90.00
_cell.angle_beta   90.00
_cell.angle_gamma   90.00
#
_symmetry.space_group_name_H-M   'P 1'
#
loop_
_entity.id
_entity.type
_entity.pdbx_description
1 polymer ?
#
loop_
_entity_poly.entity_id
_entity_poly.type
_entity_poly.pdbx_seq_one_letter_code
_entity_poly.pdbx_strand_id
1 'polypeptide(L)'
;MDAEHARDLILMAASPPFVGVWALVLYAGRTLASDVRRPGRGWMTLVFGVVLFAWFGVFLALATPLVLEAVTAEGAVEPVFVILAFTWLAVVGVLVFLAAKTKTVCRYLVESYRRGQGPWPVAWMRRWVGR
;
A
#
# COMPACT_ATOMS: atom_id res chain seq x y z
N MET A 1 -27.29 -2.32 11.89
CA MET A 1 -25.91 -2.66 11.46
C MET A 1 -25.04 -1.60 12.08
N ASP A 2 -24.18 -2.00 13.01
CA ASP A 2 -23.94 -1.16 14.20
C ASP A 2 -22.68 -0.30 14.05
N ALA A 3 -22.76 0.96 14.49
CA ALA A 3 -21.68 1.95 14.44
C ALA A 3 -20.34 1.45 15.04
N GLU A 4 -20.41 0.43 15.89
CA GLU A 4 -19.27 -0.28 16.49
C GLU A 4 -18.40 -0.96 15.42
N HIS A 5 -18.99 -1.62 14.42
CA HIS A 5 -18.25 -2.25 13.32
C HIS A 5 -17.52 -1.24 12.44
N ALA A 6 -18.14 -0.07 12.17
CA ALA A 6 -17.50 1.00 11.42
C ALA A 6 -16.32 1.60 12.20
N ARG A 7 -16.46 1.74 13.52
CA ARG A 7 -15.39 2.23 14.40
C ARG A 7 -14.22 1.25 14.49
N ASP A 8 -14.48 -0.05 14.56
CA ASP A 8 -13.44 -1.08 14.57
C ASP A 8 -12.65 -1.11 13.26
N LEU A 9 -13.31 -0.90 12.13
CA LEU A 9 -12.62 -0.78 10.84
C LEU A 9 -11.80 0.49 10.73
N ILE A 10 -12.30 1.63 11.25
CA ILE A 10 -11.52 2.87 11.33
C ILE A 10 -10.30 2.66 12.24
N LEU A 11 -10.45 1.99 13.39
CA LEU A 11 -9.34 1.68 14.28
C LEU A 11 -8.36 0.70 13.66
N MET A 12 -8.83 -0.30 12.91
CA MET A 12 -7.98 -1.21 12.13
C MET A 12 -7.17 -0.44 11.08
N ALA A 13 -7.77 0.54 10.42
CA ALA A 13 -7.07 1.43 9.49
C ALA A 13 -6.12 2.40 10.20
N ALA A 14 -6.52 2.98 11.33
CA ALA A 14 -5.76 3.98 12.10
C ALA A 14 -4.73 3.38 13.07
N SER A 15 -4.63 2.05 13.13
CA SER A 15 -3.72 1.30 14.00
C SER A 15 -2.23 1.52 13.64
N PRO A 16 -1.26 1.03 14.45
CA PRO A 16 0.19 1.17 14.23
C PRO A 16 0.72 1.03 12.79
N PRO A 17 0.13 0.24 11.87
CA PRO A 17 0.47 0.27 10.44
C PRO A 17 0.44 1.66 9.79
N PHE A 18 -0.35 2.65 10.20
CA PHE A 18 -0.33 3.98 9.56
C PHE A 18 0.98 4.74 9.81
N VAL A 19 1.52 4.65 11.03
CA VAL A 19 2.86 5.14 11.37
C VAL A 19 3.91 4.31 10.62
N GLY A 20 3.69 3.00 10.50
CA GLY A 20 4.50 2.10 9.68
C GLY A 20 4.53 2.48 8.20
N VAL A 21 3.41 2.92 7.61
CA VAL A 21 3.29 3.37 6.21
C VAL A 21 4.11 4.63 6.00
N TRP A 22 4.02 5.62 6.91
CA TRP A 22 4.81 6.83 6.80
C TRP A 22 6.32 6.55 6.95
N ALA A 23 6.69 5.72 7.92
CA ALA A 23 8.06 5.25 8.08
C ALA A 23 8.56 4.50 6.82
N LEU A 24 7.68 3.72 6.17
CA LEU A 24 8.00 3.01 4.93
C LEU A 24 8.19 3.95 3.75
N VAL A 25 7.35 4.97 3.61
CA VAL A 25 7.46 5.98 2.55
C VAL A 25 8.77 6.75 2.71
N LEU A 26 9.12 7.15 3.94
CA LEU A 26 10.40 7.79 4.23
C LEU A 26 11.58 6.84 3.99
N TYR A 27 11.48 5.57 4.39
CA TYR A 27 12.51 4.55 4.16
C TYR A 27 12.71 4.25 2.67
N ALA A 28 11.62 4.10 1.91
CA ALA A 28 11.63 3.89 0.48
C ALA A 28 12.21 5.11 -0.25
N GLY A 29 11.81 6.33 0.13
CA GLY A 29 12.37 7.57 -0.39
C GLY A 29 13.88 7.66 -0.17
N ARG A 30 14.35 7.39 1.06
CA ARG A 30 15.79 7.35 1.39
C ARG A 30 16.54 6.24 0.64
N THR A 31 15.91 5.08 0.45
CA THR A 31 16.52 3.96 -0.27
C THR A 31 16.65 4.25 -1.76
N LEU A 32 15.64 4.88 -2.35
CA LEU A 32 15.63 5.29 -3.76
C LEU A 32 16.57 6.47 -4.04
N ALA A 33 16.80 7.35 -3.06
CA ALA A 33 17.72 8.48 -3.16
C ALA A 33 19.19 8.13 -2.85
N SER A 34 19.50 6.89 -2.46
CA SER A 34 20.86 6.46 -2.09
C SER A 34 21.68 6.07 -3.33
N ASP A 35 22.85 6.71 -3.51
CA ASP A 35 23.80 6.42 -4.60
C ASP A 35 24.35 4.98 -4.55
N VAL A 36 24.50 4.42 -3.35
CA VAL A 36 24.90 3.03 -3.17
C VAL A 36 23.67 2.13 -3.20
N ARG A 37 23.53 1.37 -4.28
CA ARG A 37 22.42 0.43 -4.47
C ARG A 37 22.62 -0.83 -3.63
N ARG A 38 21.78 -1.03 -2.61
CA ARG A 38 21.81 -2.22 -1.74
C ARG A 38 20.61 -3.13 -2.05
N PRO A 39 20.83 -4.34 -2.62
CA PRO A 39 19.73 -5.22 -3.03
C PRO A 39 18.83 -5.63 -1.86
N GLY A 40 19.39 -5.86 -0.66
CA GLY A 40 18.61 -6.21 0.53
C GLY A 40 17.60 -5.14 0.94
N ARG A 41 17.94 -3.85 0.79
CA ARG A 41 17.00 -2.76 1.09
C ARG A 41 15.86 -2.70 0.08
N GLY A 42 16.15 -2.90 -1.20
CA GLY A 42 15.14 -2.98 -2.25
C GLY A 42 14.15 -4.12 -2.02
N TRP A 43 14.65 -5.30 -1.62
CA TRP A 43 13.82 -6.46 -1.28
C TRP A 43 12.93 -6.22 -0.07
N MET A 44 13.47 -5.64 1.00
CA MET A 44 12.68 -5.22 2.15
C MET A 44 11.55 -4.28 1.74
N THR A 45 11.85 -3.23 0.96
CA THR A 45 10.83 -2.28 0.46
C THR A 45 9.74 -2.99 -0.33
N LEU A 46 10.08 -4.00 -1.13
CA LEU A 46 9.11 -4.76 -1.93
C LEU A 46 8.24 -5.68 -1.05
N VAL A 47 8.84 -6.40 -0.09
CA VAL A 47 8.11 -7.24 0.87
C VAL A 47 7.14 -6.40 1.68
N PHE A 48 7.61 -5.29 2.24
CA PHE A 48 6.73 -4.37 2.98
C PHE A 48 5.64 -3.78 2.10
N GLY A 49 5.96 -3.43 0.84
CA GLY A 49 4.97 -2.97 -0.13
C GLY A 49 3.86 -4.00 -0.38
N VAL A 50 4.22 -5.28 -0.53
CA VAL A 50 3.24 -6.38 -0.69
C VAL A 50 2.38 -6.57 0.56
N VAL A 51 2.99 -6.55 1.74
CA VAL A 51 2.26 -6.68 3.02
C VAL A 51 1.26 -5.53 3.19
N LEU A 52 1.67 -4.29 2.92
CA LEU A 52 0.78 -3.13 2.97
C LEU A 52 -0.33 -3.24 1.91
N PHE A 53 0.00 -3.69 0.70
CA PHE A 53 -0.99 -3.87 -0.35
C PHE A 53 -2.07 -4.88 0.05
N ALA A 54 -1.65 -6.02 0.61
CA ALA A 54 -2.56 -7.04 1.12
C ALA A 54 -3.43 -6.50 2.28
N TRP A 55 -2.81 -5.82 3.24
CA TRP A 55 -3.50 -5.24 4.40
C TRP A 55 -4.57 -4.24 3.99
N PHE A 56 -4.22 -3.27 3.15
CA PHE A 56 -5.16 -2.28 2.63
C PHE A 56 -6.20 -2.91 1.71
N GLY A 57 -5.86 -3.94 0.95
CA GLY A 57 -6.81 -4.71 0.16
C GLY A 57 -7.90 -5.36 1.02
N VAL A 58 -7.52 -5.97 2.14
CA VAL A 58 -8.47 -6.54 3.12
C VAL A 58 -9.34 -5.45 3.73
N PHE A 59 -8.75 -4.33 4.15
CA PHE A 59 -9.52 -3.19 4.67
C PHE A 59 -10.55 -2.69 3.65
N LEU A 60 -10.15 -2.48 2.40
CA LEU A 60 -11.07 -2.04 1.34
C LEU A 60 -12.19 -3.06 1.12
N ALA A 61 -11.88 -4.35 1.06
CA ALA A 61 -12.89 -5.40 0.88
C ALA A 61 -13.92 -5.40 2.02
N LEU A 62 -13.48 -5.28 3.27
CA LEU A 62 -14.35 -5.25 4.44
C LEU A 62 -15.15 -3.95 4.57
N ALA A 63 -14.55 -2.80 4.20
CA ALA A 63 -15.18 -1.49 4.31
C ALA A 63 -16.12 -1.17 3.13
N THR A 64 -15.93 -1.78 1.96
CA THR A 64 -16.75 -1.53 0.75
C THR A 64 -18.26 -1.67 0.99
N PRO A 65 -18.80 -2.75 1.59
CA PRO A 65 -20.25 -2.85 1.80
C PRO A 65 -20.79 -1.72 2.70
N LEU A 66 -20.06 -1.36 3.75
CA LEU A 66 -20.44 -0.28 4.67
C LEU A 66 -20.44 1.10 4.00
N VAL A 67 -19.42 1.37 3.17
CA VAL A 67 -19.33 2.63 2.42
C VAL A 67 -20.44 2.72 1.37
N LEU A 68 -20.74 1.62 0.67
CA LEU A 68 -21.84 1.60 -0.30
C LEU A 68 -23.18 1.86 0.38
N GLU A 69 -23.46 1.18 1.49
CA GLU A 69 -24.69 1.39 2.26
C GLU A 69 -24.82 2.83 2.75
N ALA A 70 -23.75 3.41 3.28
CA ALA A 70 -23.72 4.80 3.73
C ALA A 70 -23.92 5.81 2.59
N VAL A 71 -23.41 5.54 1.39
CA VAL A 71 -23.55 6.41 0.21
C VAL A 71 -24.95 6.30 -0.41
N THR A 72 -25.59 5.13 -0.32
CA THR A 72 -26.95 4.91 -0.86
C THR A 72 -28.06 5.16 0.15
N ALA A 73 -27.72 5.43 1.42
CA ALA A 73 -28.71 5.67 2.46
C ALA A 73 -29.47 6.99 2.23
N GLU A 74 -30.79 6.91 2.07
CA GLU A 74 -31.69 8.06 2.04
C GLU A 74 -32.01 8.48 3.48
N GLY A 75 -31.13 9.25 4.13
CA GLY A 75 -31.34 9.71 5.51
C GLY A 75 -30.14 10.41 6.13
N ALA A 76 -30.23 10.73 7.43
CA ALA A 76 -29.12 11.29 8.18
C ALA A 76 -28.02 10.24 8.35
N VAL A 77 -26.87 10.46 7.71
CA VAL A 77 -25.69 9.58 7.79
C VAL A 77 -24.92 9.89 9.08
N GLU A 78 -24.60 8.87 9.88
CA GLU A 78 -23.78 9.08 11.07
C GLU A 78 -22.36 9.55 10.70
N PRO A 79 -21.73 10.45 11.49
CA PRO A 79 -20.39 10.99 11.19
C PRO A 79 -19.32 9.90 11.02
N VAL A 80 -19.49 8.75 11.66
CA VAL A 80 -18.54 7.64 11.60
C VAL A 80 -18.43 7.07 10.18
N PHE A 81 -19.53 7.00 9.44
CA PHE A 81 -19.54 6.50 8.05
C PHE A 81 -18.91 7.51 7.08
N VAL A 82 -19.03 8.80 7.37
CA VAL A 82 -18.34 9.86 6.61
C VAL A 82 -16.83 9.72 6.77
N ILE A 83 -16.35 9.54 8.01
CA ILE A 83 -14.93 9.29 8.30
C ILE A 83 -14.45 7.99 7.62
N LEU A 84 -15.27 6.93 7.65
CA LEU A 84 -14.96 5.67 6.99
C LEU A 84 -14.82 5.86 5.47
N ALA A 85 -15.71 6.60 4.82
CA ALA A 85 -15.65 6.89 3.39
C ALA A 85 -14.39 7.70 3.01
N PHE A 86 -14.04 8.74 3.78
CA PHE A 86 -12.79 9.48 3.57
C PHE A 86 -11.56 8.61 3.77
N THR A 87 -11.57 7.75 4.79
CA THR A 87 -10.48 6.80 5.06
C THR A 87 -10.34 5.79 3.91
N TRP A 88 -11.46 5.29 3.40
CA TRP A 88 -11.51 4.40 2.24
C TRP A 88 -10.88 5.06 1.01
N LEU A 89 -11.28 6.29 0.67
CA LEU A 89 -10.69 7.05 -0.44
C LEU A 89 -9.19 7.29 -0.25
N ALA A 90 -8.76 7.64 0.96
CA ALA A 90 -7.35 7.83 1.27
C ALA A 90 -6.54 6.54 1.06
N VAL A 91 -7.06 5.38 1.51
CA VAL A 91 -6.41 4.07 1.33
C VAL A 91 -6.31 3.71 -0.16
N VAL A 92 -7.36 3.94 -0.95
CA VAL A 92 -7.29 3.77 -2.41
C VAL A 92 -6.17 4.63 -3.02
N GLY A 93 -6.08 5.90 -2.62
CA GLY A 93 -5.00 6.79 -3.05
C GLY A 93 -3.61 6.25 -2.73
N VAL A 94 -3.41 5.72 -1.51
CA VAL A 94 -2.14 5.10 -1.10
C VAL A 94 -1.82 3.87 -1.95
N LEU A 95 -2.80 2.99 -2.22
CA LEU A 95 -2.60 1.81 -3.05
C LEU A 95 -2.21 2.17 -4.49
N VAL A 96 -2.87 3.16 -5.08
CA VAL A 96 -2.54 3.66 -6.43
C VAL A 96 -1.13 4.24 -6.45
N PHE A 97 -0.76 5.02 -5.42
CA PHE A 97 0.59 5.57 -5.30
C PHE A 97 1.64 4.47 -5.15
N LEU A 98 1.40 3.47 -4.30
CA LEU A 98 2.28 2.31 -4.13
C LEU A 98 2.45 1.57 -5.46
N ALA A 99 1.35 1.27 -6.17
CA ALA A 99 1.37 0.61 -7.46
C ALA A 99 2.18 1.40 -8.50
N ALA A 100 2.03 2.73 -8.55
CA ALA A 100 2.80 3.61 -9.43
C ALA A 100 4.31 3.56 -9.10
N LYS A 101 4.68 3.45 -7.83
CA LYS A 101 6.08 3.36 -7.38
C LYS A 101 6.69 1.97 -7.50
N THR A 102 5.88 0.92 -7.62
CA THR A 102 6.36 -0.47 -7.82
C THR A 102 7.31 -0.58 -9.01
N LYS A 103 7.02 0.08 -10.14
CA LYS A 103 7.92 0.06 -11.32
C LYS A 103 9.29 0.66 -11.01
N THR A 104 9.34 1.72 -10.21
CA THR A 104 10.61 2.36 -9.78
C THR A 104 11.40 1.47 -8.84
N VAL A 105 10.75 0.82 -7.87
CA VAL A 105 11.40 -0.11 -6.92
C VAL A 105 11.93 -1.34 -7.65
N CYS A 106 11.15 -1.90 -8.58
CA CYS A 106 11.59 -3.02 -9.43
C CYS A 106 12.79 -2.62 -10.30
N ARG A 107 12.80 -1.42 -10.88
CA ARG A 107 13.95 -0.89 -11.63
C ARG A 107 15.19 -0.76 -10.75
N TYR A 108 15.05 -0.21 -9.55
CA TYR A 108 16.14 -0.10 -8.57
C TYR A 108 16.75 -1.47 -8.24
N LEU A 109 15.91 -2.47 -8.00
CA LEU A 109 16.36 -3.85 -7.77
C LEU A 109 17.06 -4.43 -8.98
N VAL A 110 16.48 -4.34 -10.17
CA VAL A 110 17.08 -4.87 -11.41
C VAL A 110 18.45 -4.26 -11.67
N GLU A 111 18.61 -2.95 -11.46
CA GLU A 111 19.87 -2.23 -11.63
C GLU A 111 20.89 -2.51 -10.51
N SER A 112 20.45 -3.00 -9.35
CA SER A 112 21.35 -3.44 -8.27
C SER A 112 22.03 -4.79 -8.55
N TYR A 113 21.50 -5.58 -9.49
CA TYR A 113 22.02 -6.89 -9.88
C TYR A 113 22.74 -6.84 -11.24
N ARG A 114 23.94 -7.41 -11.35
CA ARG A 114 24.66 -7.54 -12.63
C ARG A 114 23.88 -8.41 -13.63
N ARG A 115 24.15 -8.27 -14.94
CA ARG A 115 23.53 -9.12 -15.96
C ARG A 115 23.91 -10.59 -15.70
N GLY A 116 22.92 -11.45 -15.45
CA GLY A 116 23.12 -12.88 -15.20
C GLY A 116 23.29 -13.27 -13.72
N GLN A 117 23.33 -12.31 -12.80
CA GLN A 117 23.36 -12.57 -11.36
C GLN A 117 22.03 -12.14 -10.72
N GLY A 118 21.44 -12.98 -9.88
CA GLY A 118 20.21 -12.67 -9.14
C GLY A 118 19.20 -13.82 -9.11
N PRO A 119 18.30 -13.84 -8.11
CA PRO A 119 17.28 -14.88 -7.99
C PRO A 119 16.25 -14.78 -9.12
N TRP A 120 15.53 -15.88 -9.38
CA TRP A 120 14.52 -16.00 -10.45
C TRP A 120 13.52 -14.82 -10.54
N PRO A 121 13.07 -14.16 -9.45
CA PRO A 121 12.11 -13.07 -9.57
C PRO A 121 12.74 -11.81 -10.18
N VAL A 122 14.04 -11.59 -10.04
CA VAL A 122 14.73 -10.46 -10.68
C VAL A 122 14.75 -10.62 -12.19
N ALA A 123 14.90 -11.87 -12.68
CA ALA A 123 14.79 -12.16 -14.10
C ALA A 123 13.38 -11.88 -14.63
N TRP A 124 12.35 -12.19 -13.84
CA TRP A 124 10.97 -11.84 -14.17
C TRP A 124 10.72 -10.32 -14.15
N MET A 125 11.15 -9.62 -13.09
CA MET A 125 11.06 -8.15 -12.98
C MET A 125 11.80 -7.46 -14.13
N ARG A 126 12.94 -7.98 -14.59
CA ARG A 126 13.68 -7.42 -15.73
C ARG A 126 12.87 -7.48 -17.03
N ARG A 127 12.09 -8.54 -17.26
CA ARG A 127 11.17 -8.63 -18.42
C ARG A 127 10.02 -7.63 -18.32
N TRP A 128 9.54 -7.37 -17.11
CA TRP A 128 8.47 -6.42 -16.82
C TRP A 128 8.93 -4.95 -16.92
N VAL A 129 10.14 -4.64 -16.48
CA VAL A 129 10.70 -3.27 -16.44
C VAL A 129 11.41 -2.89 -17.75
N GLY A 130 11.94 -3.87 -18.49
CA GLY A 130 12.64 -3.67 -19.77
C GLY A 130 11.74 -3.40 -20.98
N ARG A 131 10.41 -3.33 -20.78
CA ARG A 131 9.43 -2.76 -21.71
C ARG A 131 9.01 -1.37 -21.22
#